data_AF-A0A847H3E3-F1
#
_entry.id   AF-A0A847H3E3-F1
#
_cell.length_a   1.000
_cell.length_b   1.000
_cell.length_c   1.000
_cell.angle_alpha   90.00
_cell.angle_beta   90.00
_cell.angle_gamma   90.00
#
_symmetry.space_group_name_H-M   'P 1'
#
loop_
_entity.id
_entity.type
_entity.pdbx_description
1 polymer ?
#
loop_
_entity_poly.entity_id
_entity_poly.type
_entity_poly.pdbx_seq_one_letter_code
_entity_poly.pdbx_strand_id
1 'polypeptide(L)'
;MFTKEQLFEKINNSGASAKLPDISEISNFLKLWRIDPIYEDEDNKEYYDEMAISKLKHALRLKEQGKNDEEISSIVNNGIINPINAPAVRNTSVQASHSSHGLNKVTLDVTTQTLSLLAESIAQKITGEIADRIRNDEFLKPVMDTARLNRDNEILAKQVEKLLEENKKLITRNNTLLKENAKFRHVFSNWYIKQQ
;
A
#
# COMPACT_ATOMS: atom_id res chain seq x y z
N MET A 1 -5.76 -16.13 -6.88
CA MET A 1 -7.07 -16.04 -6.20
C MET A 1 -7.36 -17.42 -5.63
N PHE A 2 -7.88 -17.49 -4.42
CA PHE A 2 -8.09 -18.74 -3.68
C PHE A 2 -9.54 -18.82 -3.22
N THR A 3 -10.15 -20.00 -3.32
CA THR A 3 -11.45 -20.26 -2.72
C THR A 3 -11.30 -20.55 -1.22
N LYS A 4 -12.43 -20.63 -0.50
CA LYS A 4 -12.44 -20.96 0.95
C LYS A 4 -11.76 -22.31 1.26
N GLU A 5 -11.92 -23.29 0.37
CA GLU A 5 -11.27 -24.61 0.46
C GLU A 5 -9.75 -24.49 0.33
N GLN A 6 -9.29 -23.70 -0.65
CA GLN A 6 -7.86 -23.49 -0.89
C GLN A 6 -7.20 -22.67 0.22
N LEU A 7 -7.93 -21.73 0.82
CA LEU A 7 -7.51 -21.01 2.02
C LEU A 7 -7.28 -21.97 3.20
N PHE A 8 -8.22 -22.88 3.46
CA PHE A 8 -8.10 -23.90 4.52
C PHE A 8 -6.83 -24.73 4.34
N GLU A 9 -6.66 -25.27 3.12
CA GLU A 9 -5.55 -26.13 2.78
C GLU A 9 -4.20 -25.39 2.93
N LYS A 10 -4.11 -24.15 2.44
CA LYS A 10 -2.89 -23.34 2.56
C LYS A 10 -2.54 -22.92 3.98
N ILE A 11 -3.52 -22.75 4.86
CA ILE A 11 -3.23 -22.43 6.26
C ILE A 11 -2.74 -23.68 7.01
N ASN A 12 -3.38 -24.83 6.77
CA ASN A 12 -3.05 -26.09 7.44
C ASN A 12 -1.78 -26.77 6.89
N ASN A 13 -1.46 -26.64 5.61
CA ASN A 13 -0.24 -27.18 5.00
C ASN A 13 1.01 -26.33 5.26
N SER A 14 0.85 -25.07 5.70
CA SER A 14 1.97 -24.13 5.87
C SER A 14 2.83 -24.36 7.14
N GLY A 15 2.61 -25.44 7.89
CA GLY A 15 3.39 -25.74 9.11
C GLY A 15 3.26 -24.69 10.22
N ALA A 16 2.25 -23.82 10.15
CA ALA A 16 2.00 -22.80 11.18
C ALA A 16 1.41 -23.45 12.44
N SER A 17 1.83 -22.96 13.61
CA SER A 17 1.40 -23.43 14.93
C SER A 17 -0.13 -23.41 15.13
N ALA A 18 -0.83 -22.54 14.40
CA ALA A 18 -2.26 -22.36 14.50
C ALA A 18 -2.97 -23.04 13.32
N LYS A 19 -3.60 -24.18 13.58
CA LYS A 19 -4.42 -24.93 12.62
C LYS A 19 -5.88 -24.49 12.72
N LEU A 20 -6.57 -24.41 11.59
CA LEU A 20 -8.03 -24.28 11.60
C LEU A 20 -8.66 -25.65 11.85
N PRO A 21 -9.60 -25.77 12.81
CA PRO A 21 -10.26 -27.04 13.13
C PRO A 21 -11.12 -27.58 12.00
N ASP A 22 -11.85 -26.69 11.31
CA ASP A 22 -12.83 -27.08 10.29
C ASP A 22 -13.03 -25.99 9.23
N ILE A 23 -13.45 -26.40 8.04
CA ILE A 23 -13.74 -25.51 6.90
C ILE A 23 -14.97 -24.64 7.14
N SER A 24 -15.93 -25.12 7.94
CA SER A 24 -17.11 -24.36 8.36
C SER A 24 -16.72 -23.14 9.22
N GLU A 25 -15.68 -23.28 10.05
CA GLU A 25 -15.21 -22.19 10.91
C GLU A 25 -14.52 -21.07 10.13
N ILE A 26 -13.94 -21.35 8.96
CA ILE A 26 -13.34 -20.32 8.10
C ILE A 26 -14.35 -19.24 7.77
N SER A 27 -15.57 -19.61 7.39
CA SER A 27 -16.58 -18.61 7.04
C SER A 27 -16.94 -17.73 8.23
N ASN A 28 -16.91 -18.28 9.44
CA ASN A 28 -17.16 -17.51 10.66
C ASN A 28 -15.98 -16.59 10.97
N PHE A 29 -14.74 -17.05 10.88
CA PHE A 29 -13.55 -16.23 11.12
C PHE A 29 -13.38 -15.10 10.11
N LEU A 30 -13.65 -15.38 8.83
CA LEU A 30 -13.62 -14.36 7.78
C LEU A 30 -14.62 -13.23 8.07
N LYS A 31 -15.84 -13.58 8.51
CA LYS A 31 -16.85 -12.58 8.91
C LYS A 31 -16.46 -11.85 10.21
N LEU A 32 -16.00 -12.59 11.21
CA LEU A 32 -15.70 -12.07 12.54
C LEU A 32 -14.53 -11.07 12.52
N TRP A 33 -13.50 -11.37 11.73
CA TRP A 33 -12.32 -10.52 11.60
C TRP A 33 -12.36 -9.60 10.37
N ARG A 34 -13.53 -9.51 9.71
CA ARG A 34 -13.79 -8.64 8.55
C ARG A 34 -12.75 -8.78 7.43
N ILE A 35 -12.50 -10.03 7.04
CA ILE A 35 -11.60 -10.36 5.93
C ILE A 35 -12.47 -10.56 4.70
N ASP A 36 -12.57 -9.50 3.90
CA ASP A 36 -13.45 -9.47 2.73
C ASP A 36 -12.83 -10.19 1.52
N PRO A 37 -13.65 -10.82 0.66
CA PRO A 37 -13.20 -11.36 -0.61
C PRO A 37 -12.75 -10.24 -1.54
N ILE A 38 -11.80 -10.54 -2.41
CA ILE A 38 -11.33 -9.61 -3.45
C ILE A 38 -12.22 -9.65 -4.71
N TYR A 39 -13.00 -10.71 -4.86
CA TYR A 39 -13.86 -10.94 -6.01
C TYR A 39 -14.97 -11.94 -5.64
N GLU A 40 -16.16 -11.71 -6.16
CA GLU A 40 -17.31 -12.62 -6.10
C GLU A 40 -17.75 -12.90 -7.54
N ASP A 41 -17.92 -14.17 -7.91
CA ASP A 41 -18.42 -14.54 -9.24
C ASP A 41 -19.96 -14.49 -9.31
N GLU A 42 -20.51 -14.71 -10.52
CA GLU A 42 -21.96 -14.69 -10.79
C GLU A 42 -22.73 -15.79 -10.01
N ASP A 43 -22.03 -16.81 -9.51
CA ASP A 43 -22.55 -17.90 -8.69
C ASP A 43 -22.41 -17.62 -7.17
N ASN A 44 -22.10 -16.38 -6.78
CA ASN A 44 -21.78 -15.95 -5.40
C ASN A 44 -20.59 -16.69 -4.76
N LYS A 45 -19.65 -17.16 -5.57
CA LYS A 45 -18.43 -17.79 -5.06
C LYS A 45 -17.40 -16.72 -4.72
N GLU A 46 -16.99 -16.73 -3.47
CA GLU A 46 -16.05 -15.76 -2.90
C GLU A 46 -14.59 -16.20 -3.15
N TYR A 47 -13.79 -15.27 -3.68
CA TYR A 47 -12.36 -15.47 -3.95
C TYR A 47 -11.51 -14.51 -3.14
N TYR A 48 -10.38 -15.01 -2.64
CA TYR A 48 -9.47 -14.31 -1.76
C TYR A 48 -8.04 -14.26 -2.33
N ASP A 49 -7.23 -13.35 -1.83
CA ASP A 49 -5.83 -13.21 -2.21
C ASP A 49 -4.87 -13.78 -1.15
N GLU A 50 -3.56 -13.62 -1.37
CA GLU A 50 -2.55 -14.02 -0.39
C GLU A 50 -2.58 -13.15 0.89
N MET A 51 -3.12 -11.93 0.80
CA MET A 51 -3.31 -11.05 1.94
C MET A 51 -4.32 -11.65 2.92
N ALA A 52 -5.44 -12.21 2.44
CA ALA A 52 -6.41 -12.90 3.27
C ALA A 52 -5.80 -14.08 4.06
N ILE A 53 -4.91 -14.86 3.41
CA ILE A 53 -4.17 -15.95 4.08
C ILE A 53 -3.30 -15.39 5.21
N SER A 54 -2.59 -14.29 4.95
CA SER A 54 -1.69 -13.66 5.92
C SER A 54 -2.47 -13.07 7.10
N LYS A 55 -3.59 -12.39 6.81
CA LYS A 55 -4.53 -11.84 7.80
C LYS A 55 -5.10 -12.93 8.69
N LEU A 56 -5.58 -14.05 8.12
CA LEU A 56 -6.10 -15.19 8.88
C LEU A 56 -5.04 -15.82 9.78
N LYS A 57 -3.82 -16.05 9.27
CA LYS A 57 -2.71 -16.59 10.08
C LYS A 57 -2.37 -15.68 11.25
N HIS A 58 -2.33 -14.36 11.00
CA HIS A 58 -2.06 -13.39 12.04
C HIS A 58 -3.17 -13.39 13.10
N ALA A 59 -4.43 -13.39 12.65
CA ALA A 59 -5.59 -13.44 13.52
C ALA A 59 -5.64 -14.68 14.41
N LEU A 60 -5.35 -15.85 13.85
CA LEU A 60 -5.25 -17.13 14.59
C LEU A 60 -4.19 -17.07 15.70
N ARG A 61 -3.01 -16.51 15.42
CA ARG A 61 -1.95 -16.35 16.43
C ARG A 61 -2.36 -15.40 17.55
N LEU A 62 -3.10 -14.34 17.23
CA LEU A 62 -3.63 -13.40 18.23
C LEU A 62 -4.74 -14.04 19.08
N LYS A 63 -5.55 -14.91 18.48
CA LYS A 63 -6.56 -15.69 19.19
C LYS A 63 -5.93 -16.68 20.18
N GLU A 64 -4.85 -17.35 19.78
CA GLU A 64 -4.06 -18.20 20.70
C GLU A 64 -3.45 -17.41 21.86
N GLN A 65 -3.12 -16.14 21.65
CA GLN A 65 -2.64 -15.23 22.69
C GLN A 65 -3.75 -14.71 23.62
N GLY A 66 -5.00 -15.15 23.42
CA GLY A 66 -6.14 -14.77 24.26
C GLY A 66 -6.69 -13.37 23.98
N LYS A 67 -6.38 -12.77 22.81
CA LYS A 67 -6.94 -11.47 22.43
C LYS A 67 -8.40 -11.57 22.03
N ASN A 68 -9.15 -10.49 22.24
CA ASN A 68 -10.55 -10.40 21.87
C ASN A 68 -10.72 -10.24 20.35
N ASP A 69 -11.80 -10.79 19.79
CA ASP A 69 -12.06 -10.82 18.35
C ASP A 69 -12.17 -9.41 17.72
N GLU A 70 -12.64 -8.42 18.48
CA GLU A 70 -12.72 -7.02 18.04
C GLU A 70 -11.34 -6.34 17.94
N GLU A 71 -10.44 -6.69 18.86
CA GLU A 71 -9.04 -6.25 18.83
C GLU A 71 -8.31 -6.92 17.66
N ILE A 72 -8.57 -8.22 17.43
CA ILE A 72 -8.02 -8.99 16.32
C ILE A 72 -8.46 -8.38 14.98
N SER A 73 -9.75 -8.12 14.80
CA SER A 73 -10.29 -7.46 13.60
C SER A 73 -9.61 -6.12 13.32
N SER A 74 -9.36 -5.33 14.37
CA SER A 74 -8.71 -4.02 14.24
C SER A 74 -7.24 -4.15 13.87
N ILE A 75 -6.50 -5.06 14.51
CA ILE A 75 -5.06 -5.28 14.25
C ILE A 75 -4.83 -5.83 12.84
N VAL A 76 -5.70 -6.73 12.39
CA VAL A 76 -5.56 -7.42 11.10
C VAL A 76 -5.92 -6.52 9.92
N ASN A 77 -6.82 -5.54 10.12
CA ASN A 77 -7.28 -4.63 9.08
C ASN A 77 -6.58 -3.28 9.06
N ASN A 78 -6.05 -2.79 10.19
CA ASN A 78 -5.36 -1.49 10.24
C ASN A 78 -3.87 -1.56 9.86
N GLY A 79 -3.45 -2.66 9.24
CA GLY A 79 -2.12 -2.82 8.68
C GLY A 79 -1.17 -3.55 9.61
N ILE A 80 -0.28 -4.33 9.00
CA ILE A 80 0.81 -5.05 9.63
C ILE A 80 1.78 -4.04 10.23
N ILE A 81 1.46 -3.52 11.41
CA ILE A 81 2.47 -3.07 12.35
C ILE A 81 2.62 -4.26 13.27
N ASN A 82 3.56 -5.16 12.96
CA ASN A 82 4.16 -5.92 14.04
C ASN A 82 4.82 -4.86 14.93
N PRO A 83 4.31 -4.53 16.13
CA PRO A 83 5.17 -3.85 17.08
C PRO A 83 6.38 -4.78 17.20
N ILE A 84 7.57 -4.26 16.90
CA ILE A 84 8.80 -4.94 17.28
C ILE A 84 8.65 -5.10 18.79
N ASN A 85 8.35 -6.32 19.25
CA ASN A 85 8.60 -6.70 20.63
C ASN A 85 10.12 -6.63 20.78
N ALA A 86 10.63 -5.42 21.00
CA ALA A 86 11.96 -5.24 21.54
C ALA A 86 11.96 -6.12 22.80
N PRO A 87 12.93 -7.04 22.96
CA PRO A 87 13.03 -7.78 24.19
C PRO A 87 13.03 -6.75 25.31
N ALA A 88 12.08 -6.86 26.24
CA ALA A 88 11.91 -5.91 27.32
C ALA A 88 13.28 -5.67 27.94
N VAL A 89 13.85 -4.48 27.71
CA VAL A 89 15.07 -4.06 28.37
C VAL A 89 14.68 -4.05 29.83
N ARG A 90 15.09 -5.08 30.56
CA ARG A 90 15.14 -5.05 32.01
C ARG A 90 16.02 -3.86 32.32
N ASN A 91 15.40 -2.72 32.61
CA ASN A 91 16.06 -1.59 33.22
C ASN A 91 16.61 -2.12 34.55
N THR A 92 17.83 -2.63 34.55
CA THR A 92 18.63 -2.71 35.75
C THR A 92 18.86 -1.28 36.17
N SER A 93 17.93 -0.75 36.98
CA SER A 93 18.17 0.44 37.77
C SER A 93 19.34 0.13 38.69
N VAL A 94 20.53 0.55 38.28
CA VAL A 94 21.72 0.48 39.13
C VAL A 94 21.47 1.47 40.25
N GLN A 95 21.18 0.92 41.43
CA GLN A 95 20.86 1.67 42.64
C GLN A 95 22.12 2.40 43.09
N ALA A 96 22.22 3.69 42.76
CA ALA A 96 23.33 4.54 43.16
C ALA A 96 23.25 4.81 44.67
N SER A 97 24.08 4.11 45.44
CA SER A 97 24.41 4.44 46.83
C SER A 97 25.77 5.13 46.87
N HIS A 98 25.89 6.16 47.71
CA HIS A 98 26.92 7.18 47.69
C HIS A 98 28.36 6.69 47.95
N SER A 99 29.34 7.22 47.20
CA SER A 99 30.48 8.03 47.69
C SER A 99 31.82 7.82 46.95
N SER A 100 32.65 8.87 46.98
CA SER A 100 34.05 9.01 46.55
C SER A 100 34.35 9.46 45.11
N HIS A 101 35.31 10.38 45.06
CA HIS A 101 35.60 11.33 43.99
C HIS A 101 36.42 10.77 42.82
N GLY A 102 36.26 11.39 41.65
CA GLY A 102 37.35 11.64 40.69
C GLY A 102 37.53 10.65 39.53
N LEU A 103 37.39 9.34 39.72
CA LEU A 103 37.85 8.35 38.72
C LEU A 103 36.71 7.58 38.01
N ASN A 104 35.53 7.51 38.61
CA ASN A 104 34.39 6.80 38.03
C ASN A 104 33.69 7.60 36.93
N LYS A 105 33.76 8.93 36.97
CA LYS A 105 33.13 9.81 35.97
C LYS A 105 33.83 9.69 34.61
N VAL A 106 35.16 9.65 34.58
CA VAL A 106 35.95 9.51 33.35
C VAL A 106 35.70 8.14 32.72
N THR A 107 35.67 7.08 33.53
CA THR A 107 35.43 5.72 33.03
C THR A 107 33.99 5.56 32.52
N LEU A 108 32.99 6.11 33.21
CA LEU A 108 31.61 6.16 32.71
C LEU A 108 31.49 7.00 31.43
N ASP A 109 32.09 8.20 31.37
CA ASP A 109 32.06 9.07 30.19
C ASP A 109 32.75 8.44 28.98
N VAL A 110 33.86 7.71 29.18
CA VAL A 110 34.53 6.96 28.10
C VAL A 110 33.65 5.82 27.62
N THR A 111 32.97 5.09 28.51
CA THR A 111 32.04 4.03 28.10
C THR A 111 30.79 4.56 27.40
N THR A 112 30.22 5.68 27.83
CA THR A 112 29.06 6.29 27.18
C THR A 112 29.43 6.93 25.85
N GLN A 113 30.61 7.56 25.73
CA GLN A 113 31.15 8.02 24.45
C GLN A 113 31.41 6.85 23.49
N THR A 114 32.00 5.75 23.98
CA THR A 114 32.24 4.55 23.16
C THR A 114 30.94 3.90 22.70
N LEU A 115 29.93 3.81 23.57
CA LEU A 115 28.60 3.32 23.20
C LEU A 115 27.88 4.25 22.22
N SER A 116 28.05 5.56 22.36
CA SER A 116 27.47 6.55 21.43
C SER A 116 28.11 6.46 20.05
N LEU A 117 29.44 6.32 19.98
CA LEU A 117 30.18 6.10 18.73
C LEU A 117 29.79 4.77 18.06
N LEU A 118 29.56 3.73 18.86
CA LEU A 118 29.16 2.42 18.35
C LEU A 118 27.71 2.44 17.87
N ALA A 119 26.81 3.14 18.58
CA ALA A 119 25.44 3.38 18.13
C ALA A 119 25.41 4.22 16.83
N GLU A 120 26.25 5.24 16.72
CA GLU A 120 26.40 6.04 15.51
C GLU A 120 26.92 5.19 14.33
N SER A 121 27.94 4.36 14.55
CA SER A 121 28.47 3.44 13.54
C SER A 121 27.43 2.42 13.08
N ILE A 122 26.64 1.86 14.00
CA ILE A 122 25.54 0.95 13.68
C ILE A 122 24.45 1.69 12.90
N ALA A 123 24.07 2.90 13.33
CA ALA A 123 23.08 3.71 12.62
C ALA A 123 23.54 4.05 11.20
N GLN A 124 24.81 4.42 11.01
CA GLN A 124 25.40 4.67 9.69
C GLN A 124 25.39 3.39 8.83
N LYS A 125 25.75 2.24 9.42
CA LYS A 125 25.74 0.95 8.70
C LYS A 125 24.33 0.52 8.29
N ILE A 126 23.34 0.66 9.18
CA ILE A 126 21.93 0.39 8.89
C ILE A 126 21.42 1.36 7.81
N THR A 127 21.76 2.64 7.91
CA THR A 127 21.36 3.67 6.93
C THR A 127 21.94 3.38 5.55
N GLY A 128 23.22 3.00 5.48
CA GLY A 128 23.87 2.59 4.23
C GLY A 128 23.23 1.36 3.62
N GLU A 129 23.00 0.32 4.43
CA GLU A 129 22.39 -0.94 3.97
C GLU A 129 20.93 -0.74 3.50
N ILE A 130 20.17 0.13 4.16
CA ILE A 130 18.82 0.50 3.71
C ILE A 130 18.87 1.32 2.42
N ALA A 131 19.79 2.28 2.28
CA ALA A 131 19.93 3.08 1.07
C ALA A 131 20.32 2.22 -0.15
N ASP A 132 21.18 1.23 0.06
CA ASP A 132 21.57 0.28 -0.98
C ASP A 132 20.43 -0.68 -1.33
N ARG A 133 19.66 -1.16 -0.34
CA ARG A 133 18.44 -1.95 -0.60
C ARG A 133 17.37 -1.13 -1.33
N ILE A 134 17.16 0.13 -0.99
CA ILE A 134 16.21 1.01 -1.68
C ILE A 134 16.57 1.20 -3.16
N ARG A 135 17.86 1.26 -3.48
CA ARG A 135 18.32 1.44 -4.86
C ARG A 135 18.29 0.14 -5.68
N ASN A 136 18.53 -0.99 -5.04
CA ASN A 136 18.73 -2.27 -5.71
C ASN A 136 17.51 -3.19 -5.69
N ASP A 137 16.58 -3.04 -4.75
CA ASP A 137 15.40 -3.92 -4.66
C ASP A 137 14.32 -3.53 -5.67
N GLU A 138 13.95 -4.55 -6.45
CA GLU A 138 12.90 -4.57 -7.46
C GLU A 138 11.50 -4.22 -6.90
N PHE A 139 11.34 -4.27 -5.57
CA PHE A 139 10.11 -3.94 -4.84
C PHE A 139 9.74 -2.44 -4.84
N LEU A 140 10.70 -1.53 -5.10
CA LEU A 140 10.42 -0.09 -5.21
C LEU A 140 10.23 0.40 -6.65
N LYS A 141 10.43 -0.45 -7.66
CA LYS A 141 9.99 -0.17 -9.04
C LYS A 141 8.52 0.24 -9.12
N PRO A 142 7.55 -0.42 -8.45
CA PRO A 142 6.15 -0.02 -8.45
C PRO A 142 5.94 1.41 -7.95
N VAL A 143 6.68 1.84 -6.91
CA VAL A 143 6.59 3.21 -6.37
C VAL A 143 7.22 4.21 -7.35
N MET A 144 8.34 3.87 -7.97
CA MET A 144 8.94 4.72 -9.01
C MET A 144 8.07 4.77 -10.29
N ASP A 145 7.35 3.69 -10.57
CA ASP A 145 6.37 3.59 -11.65
C ASP A 145 5.10 4.40 -11.32
N THR A 146 4.66 4.50 -10.05
CA THR A 146 3.59 5.45 -9.69
C THR A 146 3.98 6.90 -9.94
N ALA A 147 5.25 7.27 -9.72
CA ALA A 147 5.74 8.59 -10.07
C ALA A 147 5.79 8.82 -11.60
N ARG A 148 6.04 7.77 -12.39
CA ARG A 148 5.95 7.82 -13.87
C ARG A 148 4.51 7.88 -14.36
N LEU A 149 3.62 7.06 -13.82
CA LEU A 149 2.19 7.07 -14.09
C LEU A 149 1.56 8.45 -13.81
N ASN A 150 2.02 9.14 -12.76
CA ASN A 150 1.59 10.52 -12.50
C ASN A 150 2.03 11.50 -13.59
N ARG A 151 3.23 11.35 -14.15
CA ARG A 151 3.67 12.17 -15.31
C ARG A 151 2.90 11.82 -16.57
N ASP A 152 2.65 10.54 -16.81
CA ASP A 152 1.90 10.10 -17.99
C ASP A 152 0.44 10.58 -17.91
N ASN A 153 -0.17 10.53 -16.73
CA ASN A 153 -1.49 11.13 -16.47
C ASN A 153 -1.49 12.65 -16.69
N GLU A 154 -0.42 13.36 -16.31
CA GLU A 154 -0.27 14.79 -16.59
C GLU A 154 -0.15 15.07 -18.10
N ILE A 155 0.60 14.24 -18.83
CA ILE A 155 0.75 14.35 -20.29
C ILE A 155 -0.57 14.07 -21.00
N LEU A 156 -1.30 13.03 -20.58
CA LEU A 156 -2.63 12.69 -21.11
C LEU A 156 -3.62 13.82 -20.84
N ALA A 157 -3.62 14.41 -19.65
CA ALA A 157 -4.47 15.56 -19.34
C ALA A 157 -4.19 16.74 -20.28
N LYS A 158 -2.91 17.06 -20.54
CA LYS A 158 -2.51 18.10 -21.51
C LYS A 158 -2.95 17.77 -22.94
N GLN A 159 -2.87 16.51 -23.36
CA GLN A 159 -3.34 16.08 -24.68
C GLN A 159 -4.85 16.18 -24.81
N VAL A 160 -5.60 15.78 -23.79
CA VAL A 160 -7.06 15.92 -23.73
C VAL A 160 -7.47 17.39 -23.78
N GLU A 161 -6.78 18.26 -23.03
CA GLU A 161 -7.02 19.70 -23.06
C GLU A 161 -6.77 20.30 -24.46
N LYS A 162 -5.66 19.92 -25.10
CA LYS A 162 -5.36 20.34 -26.48
C LYS A 162 -6.44 19.88 -27.48
N LEU A 163 -6.89 18.62 -27.38
CA LEU A 163 -7.96 18.08 -28.23
C LEU A 163 -9.30 18.77 -27.99
N LEU A 164 -9.62 19.13 -26.74
CA LEU A 164 -10.82 19.92 -26.42
C LEU A 164 -10.76 21.30 -27.05
N GLU A 165 -9.61 21.96 -27.03
CA GLU A 165 -9.44 23.27 -27.64
C GLU A 165 -9.50 23.21 -29.17
N GLU A 166 -8.89 22.21 -29.79
CA GLU A 166 -9.00 21.96 -31.23
C GLU A 166 -10.44 21.65 -31.63
N ASN A 167 -11.17 20.84 -30.87
CA ASN A 167 -12.60 20.59 -31.11
C ASN A 167 -13.43 21.86 -31.00
N LYS A 168 -13.17 22.73 -30.01
CA LYS A 168 -13.84 24.04 -29.92
C LYS A 168 -13.57 24.89 -31.16
N LYS A 169 -12.32 24.93 -31.65
CA LYS A 169 -11.95 25.66 -32.90
C LYS A 169 -12.61 25.06 -34.14
N LEU A 170 -12.75 23.74 -34.20
CA LEU A 170 -13.47 23.06 -35.28
C LEU A 170 -14.96 23.37 -35.24
N ILE A 171 -15.58 23.37 -34.06
CA ILE A 171 -16.99 23.74 -33.88
C ILE A 171 -17.23 25.19 -34.31
N THR A 172 -16.38 26.13 -33.91
CA THR A 172 -16.52 27.53 -34.34
C THR A 172 -16.35 27.66 -35.86
N ARG A 173 -15.35 26.98 -36.45
CA ARG A 173 -15.14 26.96 -37.89
C ARG A 173 -16.31 26.33 -38.65
N ASN A 174 -16.87 25.23 -38.14
CA ASN A 174 -18.02 24.57 -38.73
C ASN A 174 -19.25 25.48 -38.67
N ASN A 175 -19.49 26.14 -37.53
CA ASN A 175 -20.56 27.14 -37.40
C ASN A 175 -20.38 28.33 -38.35
N THR A 176 -19.15 28.82 -38.56
CA THR A 176 -18.91 29.88 -39.56
C THR A 176 -19.17 29.38 -40.98
N LEU A 177 -18.74 28.17 -41.31
CA LEU A 177 -18.98 27.57 -42.62
C LEU A 177 -20.46 27.28 -42.86
N LEU A 178 -21.21 26.86 -41.84
CA LEU A 178 -22.66 26.71 -41.91
C LEU A 178 -23.35 28.05 -42.15
N LYS A 179 -22.91 29.11 -41.46
CA LYS A 179 -23.41 30.48 -41.69
C LYS A 179 -23.06 31.00 -43.08
N GLU A 180 -21.91 30.64 -43.64
CA GLU A 180 -21.53 30.99 -45.01
C GLU A 180 -22.30 30.17 -46.04
N ASN A 181 -22.40 28.86 -45.89
CA ASN A 181 -23.22 27.98 -46.73
C ASN A 181 -24.70 28.38 -46.69
N ALA A 182 -25.23 28.82 -45.55
CA ALA A 182 -26.60 29.33 -45.47
C ALA A 182 -26.83 30.58 -46.34
N LYS A 183 -25.77 31.32 -46.69
CA LYS A 183 -25.83 32.44 -47.66
C LYS A 183 -25.77 31.97 -49.10
N PHE A 184 -25.56 30.67 -49.37
CA PHE A 184 -25.50 30.12 -50.72
C PHE A 184 -26.63 29.11 -50.91
N ARG A 185 -27.57 29.42 -51.80
CA ARG A 185 -28.63 28.48 -52.16
C ARG A 185 -28.15 27.60 -53.31
N HIS A 186 -28.27 26.29 -53.12
CA HIS A 186 -28.03 25.32 -54.19
C HIS A 186 -29.12 25.42 -55.25
N VAL A 187 -28.73 25.42 -56.52
CA VAL A 187 -29.66 25.65 -57.64
C VAL A 187 -29.71 24.45 -58.58
N PHE A 188 -28.56 23.93 -59.03
CA PHE A 188 -28.46 22.66 -59.75
C PHE A 188 -26.99 22.21 -59.87
N SER A 189 -26.75 20.88 -59.94
CA SER A 189 -25.40 20.29 -60.08
C SER A 189 -24.39 20.90 -59.08
N ASN A 190 -23.24 21.39 -59.53
CA ASN A 190 -22.25 22.08 -58.67
C ASN A 190 -22.42 23.61 -58.62
N TRP A 191 -23.61 24.15 -58.93
CA TRP A 191 -23.85 25.59 -59.02
C TRP A 191 -24.62 26.14 -57.80
N TYR A 192 -24.07 27.20 -57.21
CA TYR A 192 -24.57 27.86 -56.00
C TYR A 192 -24.73 29.36 -56.25
N ILE A 193 -25.83 29.96 -55.76
CA ILE A 193 -26.09 31.40 -55.85
C ILE A 193 -26.07 32.01 -54.46
N LYS A 194 -25.34 33.12 -54.30
CA LYS A 194 -25.29 33.88 -53.05
C LYS A 194 -26.62 34.62 -52.83
N GLN A 195 -27.33 34.28 -51.76
CA GLN A 195 -28.48 35.03 -51.28
C GLN A 195 -27.95 36.34 -50.65
N GLN A 196 -28.44 37.48 -51.13
CA GLN A 196 -28.16 38.81 -50.55
C GLN A 196 -28.87 38.94 -49.20
#